data_AF-A0A0F9DNF3-F1
#
_entry.id   AF-A0A0F9DNF3-F1
#
_cell.length_a   1.000
_cell.length_b   1.000
_cell.length_c   1.000
_cell.angle_alpha   90.00
_cell.angle_beta   90.00
_cell.angle_gamma   90.00
#
_symmetry.space_group_name_H-M   'P 1'
#
loop_
_entity.id
_entity.type
_entity.pdbx_description
1 polymer ?
#
loop_
_entity_poly.entity_id
_entity_poly.type
_entity_poly.pdbx_seq_one_letter_code
_entity_poly.pdbx_strand_id
1 'polypeptide(L)'
;MALDVTELCWQSHTDKHHGEFPHSVLYDTLFSSFRDKPICFLEIGVNKGGSIAVWEEYFPNATLLATDVNPKSQRRATERTKVTLVDQFDFFAMRDYAEENGPFDIVIDDGSHYSSHQILTLET
;
A
#
# COMPACT_ATOMS: atom_id res chain seq x y z
N MET A 1 20.43 -5.83 -11.69
CA MET A 1 19.67 -4.56 -11.70
C MET A 1 18.45 -4.79 -10.84
N ALA A 2 18.08 -3.85 -9.96
CA ALA A 2 16.82 -3.94 -9.23
C ALA A 2 15.67 -3.87 -10.24
N LEU A 3 14.68 -4.76 -10.10
CA LEU A 3 13.51 -4.82 -10.98
C LEU A 3 12.67 -3.55 -10.79
N ASP A 4 12.12 -2.96 -11.84
CA ASP A 4 11.18 -1.83 -11.71
C ASP A 4 9.81 -2.29 -11.18
N VAL A 5 8.94 -1.36 -10.77
CA VAL A 5 7.59 -1.71 -10.25
C VAL A 5 6.80 -2.55 -11.25
N THR A 6 6.97 -2.30 -12.55
CA THR A 6 6.23 -3.01 -13.60
C THR A 6 6.61 -4.48 -13.59
N GLU A 7 7.91 -4.77 -13.62
CA GLU A 7 8.42 -6.14 -13.61
C GLU A 7 8.02 -6.89 -12.32
N LEU A 8 7.98 -6.20 -11.18
CA LEU A 8 7.47 -6.77 -9.93
C LEU A 8 5.97 -7.07 -9.97
N CYS A 9 5.16 -6.19 -10.56
CA CYS A 9 3.73 -6.41 -10.72
C CYS A 9 3.42 -7.63 -11.61
N TRP A 10 4.25 -7.88 -12.64
CA TRP A 10 4.14 -9.09 -13.47
C TRP A 10 4.39 -10.36 -12.66
N GLN A 11 5.35 -10.34 -11.74
CA GLN A 11 5.74 -11.51 -10.93
C GLN A 11 4.75 -11.80 -9.79
N SER A 12 4.13 -10.76 -9.21
CA SER A 12 3.26 -10.90 -8.03
C SER A 12 1.79 -11.20 -8.35
N HIS A 13 1.42 -11.24 -9.64
CA HIS A 13 0.04 -11.43 -10.10
C HIS A 13 -0.95 -10.40 -9.53
N THR A 14 -0.47 -9.20 -9.18
CA THR A 14 -1.32 -8.05 -8.84
C THR A 14 -1.93 -7.46 -10.10
N ASP A 15 -3.11 -6.84 -10.03
CA ASP A 15 -3.80 -6.21 -11.16
C ASP A 15 -3.18 -4.87 -11.61
N LYS A 16 -2.20 -4.34 -10.87
CA LYS A 16 -1.54 -3.04 -11.12
C LYS A 16 -0.78 -2.92 -12.45
N HIS A 17 -0.68 -4.01 -13.22
CA HIS A 17 -0.07 -4.05 -14.56
C HIS A 17 -1.11 -4.09 -15.71
N HIS A 18 -2.42 -4.10 -15.43
CA HIS A 18 -3.46 -4.15 -16.48
C HIS A 18 -3.80 -2.76 -17.05
N GLY A 19 -3.93 -2.65 -18.38
CA GLY A 19 -4.42 -1.47 -19.10
C GLY A 19 -3.43 -0.85 -20.09
N GLU A 20 -3.89 0.14 -20.88
CA GLU A 20 -3.05 0.91 -21.81
C GLU A 20 -2.03 1.83 -21.11
N PHE A 21 -2.28 2.16 -19.84
CA PHE A 21 -1.39 2.95 -18.97
C PHE A 21 -1.29 2.27 -17.59
N PRO A 22 -0.41 1.28 -17.42
CA PRO A 22 -0.34 0.55 -16.17
C PRO A 22 0.17 1.46 -15.04
N HIS A 23 -0.53 1.41 -13.90
CA HIS A 23 -0.18 2.20 -12.71
C HIS A 23 1.27 1.99 -12.26
N SER A 24 1.83 0.81 -12.53
CA SER A 24 3.22 0.47 -12.24
C SER A 24 4.25 1.44 -12.82
N VAL A 25 4.03 1.99 -14.03
CA VAL A 25 4.96 2.95 -14.66
C VAL A 25 4.95 4.28 -13.91
N LEU A 26 3.76 4.71 -13.47
CA LEU A 26 3.63 5.94 -12.68
C LEU A 26 4.24 5.76 -11.30
N TYR A 27 4.02 4.61 -10.65
CA TYR A 27 4.63 4.32 -9.35
C TYR A 27 6.14 4.35 -9.42
N ASP A 28 6.76 3.75 -10.43
CA ASP A 28 8.22 3.79 -10.54
C ASP A 28 8.73 5.24 -10.71
N THR A 29 8.04 6.03 -11.52
CA THR A 29 8.39 7.45 -11.71
C THR A 29 8.29 8.25 -10.41
N LEU A 30 7.19 8.09 -9.66
CA LEU A 30 6.94 8.85 -8.42
C LEU A 30 7.83 8.37 -7.28
N PHE A 31 8.10 7.07 -7.19
CA PHE A 31 8.67 6.45 -5.99
C PHE A 31 10.15 6.08 -6.11
N SER A 32 10.73 6.09 -7.31
CA SER A 32 12.14 5.73 -7.52
C SER A 32 13.10 6.49 -6.60
N SER A 33 12.82 7.76 -6.30
CA SER A 33 13.65 8.57 -5.40
C SER A 33 13.59 8.16 -3.92
N PHE A 34 12.66 7.28 -3.55
CA PHE A 34 12.47 6.76 -2.20
C PHE A 34 12.90 5.30 -2.04
N ARG A 35 13.17 4.57 -3.13
CA ARG A 35 13.49 3.14 -3.18
C ARG A 35 14.43 2.66 -2.05
N ASP A 36 15.59 3.30 -1.92
CA ASP A 36 16.61 2.89 -0.93
C ASP A 36 16.52 3.65 0.40
N LYS A 37 15.52 4.51 0.58
CA LYS A 37 15.35 5.32 1.79
C LYS A 37 14.55 4.57 2.85
N PRO A 38 14.80 4.82 4.15
CA PRO A 38 14.00 4.27 5.23
C PRO A 38 12.69 5.06 5.37
N ILE A 39 11.75 4.83 4.46
CA ILE A 39 10.44 5.49 4.46
C ILE A 39 9.40 4.74 5.29
N CYS A 40 8.37 5.45 5.75
CA CYS A 40 7.13 4.86 6.24
C CYS A 40 6.09 4.85 5.11
N PHE A 41 5.66 3.64 4.69
CA PHE A 41 4.74 3.43 3.58
C PHE A 41 3.47 2.74 4.07
N LEU A 42 2.31 3.28 3.67
CA LEU A 42 0.99 2.73 3.96
C LEU A 42 0.22 2.38 2.68
N GLU A 43 -0.30 1.15 2.60
CA GLU A 43 -1.33 0.76 1.63
C GLU A 43 -2.67 0.46 2.34
N ILE A 44 -3.73 1.13 1.91
CA ILE A 44 -5.10 0.86 2.36
C ILE A 44 -5.76 -0.02 1.29
N GLY A 45 -6.19 -1.21 1.69
CA GLY A 45 -6.70 -2.25 0.79
C GLY A 45 -5.65 -3.32 0.50
N VAL A 46 -5.72 -4.46 1.21
CA VAL A 46 -4.79 -5.60 1.02
C VAL A 46 -5.37 -6.62 0.04
N ASN A 47 -6.67 -6.88 0.11
CA ASN A 47 -7.39 -7.85 -0.70
C ASN A 47 -6.69 -9.23 -0.76
N LYS A 48 -6.05 -9.57 -1.89
CA LYS A 48 -5.33 -10.84 -2.09
C LYS A 48 -3.85 -10.77 -1.71
N GLY A 49 -3.29 -9.59 -1.44
CA GLY A 49 -1.91 -9.36 -1.00
C GLY A 49 -0.86 -9.35 -2.12
N GLY A 50 -1.27 -9.16 -3.39
CA GLY A 50 -0.33 -9.15 -4.52
C GLY A 50 0.61 -7.94 -4.51
N SER A 51 0.11 -6.78 -4.08
CA SER A 51 0.89 -5.53 -3.98
C SER A 51 1.87 -5.53 -2.82
N ILE A 52 1.57 -6.19 -1.70
CA ILE A 52 2.50 -6.34 -0.55
C ILE A 52 3.86 -6.87 -1.00
N ALA A 53 3.88 -7.95 -1.78
CA ALA A 53 5.14 -8.53 -2.28
C ALA A 53 5.91 -7.57 -3.19
N VAL A 54 5.20 -6.73 -3.95
CA VAL A 54 5.81 -5.69 -4.79
C VAL A 54 6.50 -4.64 -3.92
N TRP A 55 5.82 -4.15 -2.88
CA TRP A 55 6.37 -3.10 -2.02
C TRP A 55 7.53 -3.60 -1.15
N GLU A 56 7.49 -4.86 -0.70
CA GLU A 56 8.61 -5.49 0.01
C GLU A 56 9.90 -5.53 -0.81
N GLU A 57 9.78 -5.91 -2.08
CA GLU A 57 10.92 -5.98 -3.00
C GLU A 57 11.34 -4.59 -3.49
N TYR A 58 10.38 -3.69 -3.73
CA TYR A 58 10.66 -2.35 -4.25
C TYR A 58 11.27 -1.41 -3.21
N PHE A 59 10.89 -1.53 -1.94
CA PHE A 59 11.39 -0.70 -0.84
C PHE A 59 12.09 -1.53 0.24
N PRO A 60 13.33 -1.98 0.00
CA PRO A 60 14.04 -2.88 0.90
C PRO A 60 14.28 -2.31 2.30
N ASN A 61 14.31 -0.97 2.43
CA ASN A 61 14.58 -0.27 3.69
C ASN A 61 13.33 0.33 4.35
N ALA A 62 12.16 0.21 3.74
CA ALA A 62 10.94 0.82 4.27
C ALA A 62 10.36 0.08 5.48
N THR A 63 9.60 0.82 6.29
CA THR A 63 8.58 0.27 7.18
C THR A 63 7.29 0.15 6.38
N LEU A 64 6.83 -1.08 6.18
CA LEU A 64 5.66 -1.38 5.34
C LEU A 64 4.44 -1.67 6.22
N LEU A 65 3.40 -0.87 6.02
CA LEU A 65 2.15 -0.95 6.74
C LEU A 65 1.02 -1.14 5.74
N ALA A 66 0.04 -1.95 6.11
CA ALA A 66 -1.16 -2.11 5.32
C ALA A 66 -2.41 -2.22 6.20
N THR A 67 -3.54 -1.73 5.68
CA THR A 67 -4.85 -1.86 6.33
C THR A 67 -5.89 -2.51 5.42
N ASP A 68 -6.84 -3.22 6.02
CA ASP A 68 -7.98 -3.78 5.30
C ASP A 68 -9.13 -4.05 6.29
N VAL A 69 -10.38 -3.89 5.85
CA VAL A 69 -11.57 -4.19 6.66
C VAL A 69 -11.82 -5.69 6.81
N ASN A 70 -11.34 -6.50 5.85
CA ASN A 70 -11.59 -7.93 5.80
C ASN A 70 -10.65 -8.69 6.75
N PRO A 71 -11.15 -9.39 7.79
CA PRO A 71 -10.30 -10.11 8.75
C PRO A 71 -9.35 -11.13 8.11
N LYS A 72 -9.72 -11.66 6.94
CA LYS A 72 -8.86 -12.61 6.22
C LYS A 72 -7.55 -11.96 5.77
N SER A 73 -7.49 -10.65 5.56
CA SER A 73 -6.28 -9.95 5.11
C SER A 73 -5.08 -10.16 6.03
N GLN A 74 -5.30 -10.37 7.33
CA GLN A 74 -4.24 -10.60 8.32
C GLN A 74 -3.34 -11.78 7.96
N ARG A 75 -3.85 -12.77 7.21
CA ARG A 75 -3.05 -13.90 6.68
C ARG A 75 -1.97 -13.48 5.67
N ARG A 76 -1.96 -12.21 5.26
CA ARG A 76 -1.00 -11.61 4.33
C ARG A 76 0.11 -10.83 5.03
N ALA A 77 0.05 -10.70 6.35
CA ALA A 77 1.17 -10.17 7.11
C ALA A 77 2.41 -11.03 6.91
N THR A 78 3.56 -10.38 6.89
CA THR A 78 4.88 -11.00 6.72
C THR A 78 5.82 -10.50 7.82
N GLU A 79 7.08 -10.91 7.77
CA GLU A 79 8.12 -10.33 8.64
C GLU A 79 8.43 -8.86 8.29
N ARG A 80 8.14 -8.43 7.06
CA ARG A 80 8.43 -7.07 6.54
C ARG A 80 7.22 -6.14 6.57
N THR A 81 6.00 -6.69 6.52
CA THR A 81 4.76 -5.92 6.39
C THR A 81 3.76 -6.23 7.50
N LYS A 82 3.37 -5.21 8.25
CA LYS A 82 2.31 -5.29 9.26
C LYS A 82 0.95 -5.03 8.63
N VAL A 83 0.03 -5.99 8.73
CA VAL A 83 -1.37 -5.84 8.29
C VAL A 83 -2.27 -5.59 9.49
N THR A 84 -2.98 -4.47 9.49
CA THR A 84 -3.90 -4.06 10.57
C THR A 84 -5.34 -4.04 10.08
N LEU A 85 -6.28 -4.49 10.90
CA LEU A 85 -7.70 -4.42 10.54
C LEU A 85 -8.24 -3.03 10.86
N VAL A 86 -8.58 -2.28 9.82
CA VAL A 86 -9.16 -0.94 9.91
C VAL A 86 -10.20 -0.81 8.81
N ASP A 87 -11.41 -0.39 9.16
CA ASP A 87 -12.40 0.02 8.16
C ASP A 87 -12.07 1.45 7.72
N GLN A 88 -11.75 1.64 6.44
CA GLN A 88 -11.44 2.98 5.93
C GLN A 88 -12.64 3.95 5.99
N PHE A 89 -13.86 3.46 6.23
CA PHE A 89 -15.03 4.32 6.44
C PHE A 89 -15.23 4.73 7.90
N ASP A 90 -14.44 4.19 8.83
CA ASP A 90 -14.42 4.62 10.23
C ASP A 90 -13.38 5.73 10.40
N PHE A 91 -13.87 6.98 10.44
CA PHE A 91 -13.04 8.18 10.60
C PHE A 91 -12.16 8.12 11.85
N PHE A 92 -12.71 7.68 12.99
CA PHE A 92 -11.94 7.66 14.23
C PHE A 92 -10.88 6.57 14.19
N ALA A 93 -11.21 5.38 13.68
CA ALA A 93 -10.23 4.30 13.55
C ALA A 93 -9.10 4.67 12.58
N MET A 94 -9.41 5.31 11.44
CA MET A 94 -8.40 5.76 10.47
C MET A 94 -7.51 6.86 11.04
N ARG A 95 -8.09 7.86 11.70
CA ARG A 95 -7.33 8.94 12.36
C ARG A 95 -6.43 8.39 13.46
N ASP A 96 -6.97 7.57 14.36
CA ASP A 96 -6.20 7.01 15.46
C ASP A 96 -5.06 6.10 14.92
N TYR A 97 -5.32 5.34 13.84
CA TYR A 97 -4.28 4.57 13.15
C TYR A 97 -3.18 5.46 12.55
N ALA A 98 -3.57 6.56 11.90
CA ALA A 98 -2.64 7.51 11.29
C ALA A 98 -1.78 8.21 12.35
N GLU A 99 -2.37 8.60 13.48
CA GLU A 99 -1.65 9.21 14.61
C GLU A 99 -0.66 8.23 15.26
N GLU A 100 -1.01 6.95 15.38
CA GLU A 100 -0.14 5.94 16.00
C GLU A 100 1.00 5.49 15.09
N ASN A 101 0.76 5.35 13.78
CA ASN A 101 1.70 4.70 12.86
C ASN A 101 2.40 5.67 11.88
N GLY A 102 1.93 6.92 11.80
CA GLY A 102 2.56 7.97 11.00
C GLY A 102 3.77 8.62 11.67
N PRO A 103 4.37 9.65 11.04
CA PRO A 103 4.00 10.21 9.74
C PRO A 103 4.36 9.25 8.59
N PHE A 104 3.55 9.28 7.53
CA PHE A 104 3.79 8.49 6.32
C PHE A 104 4.49 9.34 5.26
N ASP A 105 5.48 8.77 4.58
CA ASP A 105 6.08 9.39 3.39
C ASP A 105 5.22 9.12 2.14
N ILE A 106 4.59 7.94 2.08
CA ILE A 106 3.74 7.50 0.97
C ILE A 106 2.51 6.80 1.54
N VAL A 107 1.33 7.20 1.04
CA VAL A 107 0.05 6.52 1.28
C VAL A 107 -0.58 6.17 -0.07
N ILE A 108 -1.02 4.92 -0.22
CA ILE A 108 -1.84 4.46 -1.35
C ILE A 108 -3.21 4.07 -0.81
N ASP A 109 -4.28 4.72 -1.30
CA ASP A 109 -5.66 4.27 -1.09
C ASP A 109 -6.11 3.43 -2.30
N ASP A 110 -6.14 2.12 -2.09
CA ASP A 110 -6.64 1.11 -3.01
C ASP A 110 -7.73 0.24 -2.37
N GLY A 111 -8.49 0.82 -1.44
CA GLY A 111 -9.46 0.07 -0.67
C GLY A 111 -10.80 -0.10 -1.38
N SER A 112 -11.82 0.66 -0.97
CA SER A 112 -13.21 0.40 -1.34
C SER A 112 -13.63 0.92 -2.71
N HIS A 113 -12.87 1.88 -3.25
CA HIS A 113 -13.19 2.68 -4.44
C HIS A 113 -14.48 3.52 -4.35
N TYR A 114 -15.10 3.65 -3.17
CA TYR A 114 -16.16 4.64 -2.96
C TYR A 114 -15.53 6.01 -2.72
N SER A 115 -15.95 7.02 -3.48
CA SER A 115 -15.41 8.38 -3.35
C SER A 115 -15.55 8.97 -1.95
N SER A 116 -16.64 8.64 -1.24
CA SER A 116 -16.84 9.07 0.16
C SER A 116 -15.79 8.48 1.11
N HIS A 117 -15.33 7.25 0.85
CA HIS A 117 -14.29 6.62 1.67
C HIS A 117 -12.92 7.25 1.38
N GLN A 118 -12.61 7.52 0.11
CA GLN A 118 -11.35 8.15 -0.29
C GLN A 118 -11.23 9.59 0.25
N ILE A 119 -12.33 10.34 0.24
CA ILE A 119 -12.39 11.67 0.86
C ILE A 119 -12.10 11.56 2.35
N LEU A 120 -12.75 10.62 3.05
CA LEU A 120 -12.54 10.41 4.47
C LEU A 120 -11.09 10.04 4.78
N THR A 121 -10.49 9.13 4.01
CA THR A 121 -9.07 8.77 4.13
C THR A 121 -8.12 9.96 3.92
N LEU A 122 -8.46 10.90 3.04
CA LEU A 122 -7.67 12.12 2.83
C LEU A 122 -7.81 13.13 3.99
N GLU A 123 -8.92 13.10 4.72
CA GLU A 123 -9.23 14.02 5.82
C GLU A 123 -8.74 13.53 7.20
N THR A 124 -8.29 12.28 7.31
CA THR A 124 -7.75 11.66 8.54
C THR A 124 -6.24 11.71 8.60
#